data_AF-A0A7C5CP24-F1
#
_entry.id   AF-A0A7C5CP24-F1
#
_cell.length_a   1.000
_cell.length_b   1.000
_cell.length_c   1.000
_cell.angle_alpha   90.00
_cell.angle_beta   90.00
_cell.angle_gamma   90.00
#
_symmetry.space_group_name_H-M   'P 1'
#
loop_
_entity.id
_entity.type
_entity.pdbx_description
1 polymer ?
#
loop_
_entity_poly.entity_id
_entity_poly.type
_entity_poly.pdbx_seq_one_letter_code
_entity_poly.pdbx_strand_id
1 'polypeptide(L)'
;MASLFNLKKIRNKLIMALFLVTLIPITVVGGYAVYSSTQTLQESSLENKKNKLALVEERIENYFSGIESDLFYLRDSSALDLYLSALDTGKAHSENLLLTNLRNNFLKFSRQKKIYSQVRFLDKNGSEIVRIDRKKSQSKAVASSDLQDKKERAYFKEAIKLEKGHRYVSALSLN
;
A
#
# COMPACT_ATOMS: atom_id res chain seq x y z
N MET A 1 12.14 -80.23 -33.07
CA MET A 1 11.68 -79.22 -32.08
C MET A 1 12.73 -78.15 -31.72
N ALA A 2 14.04 -78.36 -31.94
CA ALA A 2 15.07 -77.38 -31.57
C ALA A 2 15.11 -76.07 -32.40
N SER A 3 14.69 -76.06 -33.68
CA SER A 3 14.77 -74.86 -34.54
C SER A 3 13.73 -73.77 -34.20
N LEU A 4 12.55 -74.16 -33.69
CA LEU A 4 11.50 -73.24 -33.24
C LEU A 4 11.92 -72.42 -32.00
N PHE A 5 12.81 -72.97 -31.17
CA PHE A 5 13.30 -72.32 -29.96
C PHE A 5 14.28 -71.17 -30.29
N ASN A 6 15.14 -71.36 -31.28
CA ASN A 6 16.10 -70.33 -31.74
C ASN A 6 15.41 -69.16 -32.46
N LEU A 7 14.37 -69.43 -33.26
CA LEU A 7 13.57 -68.38 -33.90
C LEU A 7 12.83 -67.49 -32.89
N LYS A 8 12.28 -68.08 -31.81
CA LYS A 8 11.70 -67.30 -30.69
C LYS A 8 12.76 -66.42 -29.99
N LYS A 9 13.99 -66.92 -29.83
CA LYS A 9 15.11 -66.19 -29.21
C LYS A 9 15.55 -64.99 -30.05
N ILE A 10 15.63 -65.14 -31.37
CA ILE A 10 15.96 -64.05 -32.32
C ILE A 10 14.82 -63.02 -32.38
N ARG A 11 13.57 -63.48 -32.47
CA ARG A 11 12.39 -62.62 -32.47
C ARG A 11 12.32 -61.73 -31.24
N ASN A 12 12.57 -62.29 -30.04
CA ASN A 12 12.55 -61.50 -28.81
C ASN A 12 13.70 -60.48 -28.76
N LYS A 13 14.89 -60.81 -29.26
CA LYS A 13 16.00 -59.84 -29.38
C LYS A 13 15.66 -58.68 -30.32
N LEU A 14 15.03 -58.96 -31.46
CA LEU A 14 14.60 -57.94 -32.42
C LEU A 14 13.51 -57.03 -31.83
N ILE A 15 12.51 -57.61 -31.14
CA ILE A 15 11.47 -56.83 -30.45
C ILE A 15 12.10 -55.93 -29.37
N MET A 16 13.03 -56.45 -28.58
CA MET A 16 13.71 -55.68 -27.53
C MET A 16 14.56 -54.54 -28.11
N ALA A 17 15.25 -54.78 -29.23
CA ALA A 17 15.99 -53.75 -29.95
C ALA A 17 15.07 -52.65 -30.51
N LEU A 18 13.91 -53.03 -31.07
CA LEU A 18 12.92 -52.08 -31.58
C LEU A 18 12.31 -51.24 -30.45
N PHE A 19 12.03 -51.85 -29.30
CA PHE A 19 11.58 -51.14 -28.09
C PHE A 19 12.63 -50.16 -27.58
N LEU A 20 13.91 -50.56 -27.52
CA LEU A 20 14.99 -49.68 -27.07
C LEU A 20 15.17 -48.47 -28.01
N VAL A 21 15.11 -48.69 -29.32
CA VAL A 21 15.27 -47.63 -30.33
C VAL A 21 14.16 -46.59 -30.27
N THR A 22 12.94 -46.96 -29.88
CA THR A 22 11.83 -46.00 -29.74
C THR A 22 11.80 -45.36 -28.36
N LEU A 23 12.09 -46.12 -27.30
CA LEU A 23 12.00 -45.64 -25.93
C LEU A 23 13.07 -44.59 -25.61
N ILE A 24 14.31 -44.79 -26.07
CA ILE A 24 15.44 -43.88 -25.80
C ILE A 24 15.16 -42.44 -26.28
N PRO A 25 14.86 -42.19 -27.57
CA PRO A 25 14.60 -40.84 -28.05
C PRO A 25 13.38 -40.19 -27.39
N ILE A 26 12.31 -40.95 -27.10
CA ILE A 26 11.15 -40.43 -26.35
C ILE A 26 11.59 -39.93 -24.96
N THR A 27 12.43 -40.71 -24.27
CA THR A 27 12.89 -40.36 -22.92
C THR A 27 13.81 -39.14 -22.94
N VAL A 28 14.71 -39.05 -23.92
CA VAL A 28 15.63 -37.92 -24.09
C VAL A 28 14.87 -36.64 -24.45
N VAL A 29 13.99 -36.70 -25.44
CA VAL A 29 13.19 -35.54 -25.87
C VAL A 29 12.23 -35.11 -24.77
N GLY A 30 11.56 -36.06 -24.11
CA GLY A 30 10.68 -35.78 -22.98
C GLY A 30 11.42 -35.14 -21.81
N GLY A 31 12.58 -35.68 -21.43
CA GLY A 31 13.44 -35.13 -20.39
C GLY A 31 13.93 -33.72 -20.74
N TYR A 32 14.39 -33.51 -21.97
CA TYR A 32 14.82 -32.20 -22.46
C TYR A 32 13.65 -31.19 -22.49
N ALA A 33 12.47 -31.61 -22.94
CA ALA A 33 11.29 -30.76 -22.98
C ALA A 33 10.83 -30.34 -21.58
N VAL A 34 10.89 -31.25 -20.59
CA VAL A 34 10.61 -30.94 -19.18
C VAL A 34 11.67 -30.00 -18.61
N TYR A 35 12.95 -30.28 -18.86
CA TYR A 35 14.06 -29.41 -18.42
C TYR A 35 13.95 -28.00 -19.01
N SER A 36 13.70 -27.88 -20.32
CA SER A 36 13.52 -26.59 -21.00
C SER A 36 12.27 -25.86 -20.52
N SER A 37 11.14 -26.56 -20.37
CA SER A 37 9.89 -25.94 -19.91
C SER A 37 10.00 -25.42 -18.49
N THR A 38 10.68 -26.16 -17.60
CA THR A 38 10.86 -25.74 -16.21
C THR A 38 11.71 -24.49 -16.07
N GLN A 39 12.77 -24.34 -16.88
CA GLN A 39 13.58 -23.12 -16.94
C GLN A 39 12.75 -21.90 -17.38
N THR A 40 12.07 -21.99 -18.52
CA THR A 40 11.28 -20.88 -19.07
C THR A 40 10.13 -20.46 -18.15
N LEU A 41 9.51 -21.44 -17.46
CA LEU A 41 8.48 -21.16 -16.46
C LEU A 41 9.02 -20.43 -15.23
N GLN A 42 10.24 -20.74 -14.79
CA GLN A 42 10.88 -20.05 -13.66
C GLN A 42 11.25 -18.61 -14.01
N GLU A 43 11.84 -18.39 -15.18
CA GLU A 43 12.18 -17.05 -15.68
C GLU A 43 10.94 -16.16 -15.82
N SER A 44 9.90 -16.67 -16.49
CA SER A 44 8.62 -15.95 -16.62
C SER A 44 7.97 -15.67 -15.27
N SER A 45 8.07 -16.59 -14.31
CA SER A 45 7.54 -16.39 -12.95
C SER A 45 8.30 -15.31 -12.17
N LEU A 46 9.63 -15.25 -12.34
CA LEU A 46 10.46 -14.23 -11.72
C LEU A 46 10.21 -12.85 -12.32
N GLU A 47 10.10 -12.77 -13.64
CA GLU A 47 9.78 -11.52 -14.35
C GLU A 47 8.39 -11.00 -13.98
N ASN A 48 7.39 -11.88 -13.93
CA ASN A 48 6.05 -11.53 -13.45
C ASN A 48 6.05 -11.03 -12.00
N LYS A 49 6.89 -11.61 -11.13
CA LYS A 49 7.05 -11.11 -9.75
C LYS A 49 7.68 -9.71 -9.74
N LYS A 50 8.72 -9.46 -10.54
CA LYS A 50 9.35 -8.13 -10.66
C LYS A 50 8.37 -7.09 -11.17
N ASN A 51 7.62 -7.40 -12.23
CA ASN A 51 6.63 -6.49 -12.79
C ASN A 51 5.51 -6.18 -11.77
N LYS A 52 5.05 -7.20 -11.03
CA LYS A 52 4.09 -6.98 -9.93
C LYS A 52 4.67 -6.10 -8.81
N LEU A 53 5.94 -6.28 -8.45
CA LEU A 53 6.60 -5.43 -7.46
C LEU A 53 6.69 -3.99 -7.94
N ALA A 54 7.13 -3.75 -9.18
CA ALA A 54 7.19 -2.41 -9.77
C ALA A 54 5.82 -1.72 -9.80
N LEU A 55 4.75 -2.46 -10.17
CA LEU A 55 3.38 -1.94 -10.13
C LEU A 55 2.89 -1.61 -8.72
N VAL A 56 3.35 -2.37 -7.71
CA VAL A 56 3.03 -2.09 -6.30
C VAL A 56 3.79 -0.86 -5.82
N GLU A 57 5.07 -0.74 -6.16
CA GLU A 57 5.90 0.43 -5.86
C GLU A 57 5.29 1.70 -6.46
N GLU A 58 4.98 1.69 -7.75
CA GLU A 58 4.33 2.81 -8.43
C GLU A 58 3.00 3.19 -7.77
N ARG A 59 2.21 2.19 -7.35
CA ARG A 59 0.94 2.44 -6.64
C ARG A 59 1.17 3.10 -5.29
N ILE A 60 2.22 2.69 -4.56
CA ILE A 60 2.57 3.26 -3.27
C ILE A 60 3.05 4.71 -3.46
N GLU A 61 3.91 4.98 -4.43
CA GLU A 61 4.40 6.33 -4.74
C GLU A 61 3.25 7.27 -5.11
N ASN A 62 2.37 6.84 -6.02
CA ASN A 62 1.18 7.60 -6.40
C ASN A 62 0.25 7.84 -5.22
N TYR A 63 0.11 6.87 -4.31
CA TYR A 63 -0.68 7.01 -3.10
C TYR A 63 -0.08 8.08 -2.16
N PHE A 64 1.24 8.08 -1.96
CA PHE A 64 1.92 9.08 -1.13
C PHE A 64 1.87 10.49 -1.74
N SER A 65 2.03 10.61 -3.06
CA SER A 65 1.87 11.89 -3.77
C SER A 65 0.45 12.47 -3.62
N GLY A 66 -0.57 11.60 -3.58
CA GLY A 66 -1.94 12.00 -3.26
C GLY A 66 -2.09 12.53 -1.82
N ILE A 67 -1.45 11.88 -0.84
CA ILE A 67 -1.47 12.31 0.57
C ILE A 67 -0.76 13.67 0.76
N GLU A 68 0.33 13.88 0.05
CA GLU A 68 1.06 15.14 0.00
C GLU A 68 0.16 16.30 -0.41
N SER A 69 -0.47 16.15 -1.57
CA SER A 69 -1.37 17.15 -2.15
C SER A 69 -2.53 17.46 -1.20
N ASP A 70 -3.04 16.42 -0.53
CA ASP A 70 -4.12 16.51 0.43
C ASP A 70 -3.74 17.27 1.71
N LEU A 71 -2.53 17.07 2.23
CA LEU A 71 -2.05 17.82 3.39
C LEU A 71 -1.86 19.29 3.04
N PHE A 72 -1.28 19.59 1.87
CA PHE A 72 -1.12 20.97 1.42
C PHE A 72 -2.46 21.66 1.18
N TYR A 73 -3.44 20.95 0.62
CA TYR A 73 -4.80 21.48 0.49
C TYR A 73 -5.42 21.88 1.84
N LEU A 74 -5.25 21.06 2.89
CA LEU A 74 -5.74 21.41 4.23
C LEU A 74 -4.95 22.57 4.85
N ARG A 75 -3.63 22.60 4.67
CA ARG A 75 -2.73 23.67 5.14
C ARG A 75 -3.08 25.02 4.50
N ASP A 76 -3.34 25.04 3.21
CA ASP A 76 -3.62 26.25 2.43
C ASP A 76 -5.12 26.51 2.30
N SER A 77 -5.93 25.87 3.15
CA SER A 77 -7.38 26.05 3.12
C SER A 77 -7.76 27.41 3.72
N SER A 78 -8.65 28.13 3.03
CA SER A 78 -9.18 29.40 3.53
C SER A 78 -9.81 29.30 4.92
N ALA A 79 -10.37 28.14 5.27
CA ALA A 79 -10.93 27.89 6.59
C ALA A 79 -9.85 27.91 7.68
N LEU A 80 -8.64 27.40 7.39
CA LEU A 80 -7.52 27.43 8.33
C LEU A 80 -6.97 28.86 8.45
N ASP A 81 -6.75 29.56 7.34
CA ASP A 81 -6.25 30.94 7.34
C ASP A 81 -7.16 31.89 8.12
N LEU A 82 -8.48 31.77 7.93
CA LEU A 82 -9.47 32.56 8.66
C LEU A 82 -9.44 32.27 10.16
N TYR A 83 -9.35 30.99 10.54
CA TYR A 83 -9.26 30.61 11.95
C TYR A 83 -7.98 31.16 12.60
N LEU A 84 -6.83 31.02 11.94
CA LEU A 84 -5.56 31.58 12.43
C LEU A 84 -5.63 33.11 12.57
N SER A 85 -6.22 33.80 11.59
CA SER A 85 -6.40 35.26 11.66
C SER A 85 -7.31 35.68 12.83
N ALA A 86 -8.32 34.88 13.17
CA ALA A 86 -9.16 35.18 14.34
C ALA A 86 -8.42 35.04 15.66
N LEU A 87 -7.50 34.08 15.79
CA LEU A 87 -6.63 33.95 16.96
C LEU A 87 -5.79 35.21 17.16
N ASP A 88 -5.28 35.80 16.07
CA ASP A 88 -4.48 37.04 16.14
C ASP A 88 -5.30 38.26 16.56
N THR A 89 -6.58 38.34 16.17
CA THR A 89 -7.46 39.47 16.52
C THR A 89 -8.00 39.44 17.96
N GLY A 90 -7.89 38.30 18.66
CA GLY A 90 -8.34 38.13 20.04
C GLY A 90 -9.87 38.21 20.26
N LYS A 91 -10.68 38.20 19.20
CA LYS A 91 -12.15 38.27 19.31
C LYS A 91 -12.76 36.87 19.48
N ALA A 92 -13.02 36.49 20.74
CA ALA A 92 -13.51 35.16 21.12
C ALA A 92 -14.79 34.69 20.37
N HIS A 93 -15.72 35.61 20.05
CA HIS A 93 -16.93 35.25 19.29
C HIS A 93 -16.61 34.87 17.84
N SER A 94 -15.71 35.63 17.20
CA SER A 94 -15.25 35.36 15.83
C SER A 94 -14.44 34.06 15.77
N GLU A 95 -13.65 33.77 16.81
CA GLU A 95 -12.87 32.55 16.92
C GLU A 95 -13.75 31.29 16.90
N ASN A 96 -14.78 31.21 17.74
CA ASN A 96 -15.66 30.04 17.83
C ASN A 96 -16.42 29.75 16.52
N LEU A 97 -16.87 30.82 15.84
CA LEU A 97 -17.52 30.70 14.53
C LEU A 97 -16.55 30.14 13.48
N LEU A 98 -15.32 30.66 13.43
CA LEU A 98 -14.31 30.23 12.47
C LEU A 98 -13.74 28.84 12.79
N LEU A 99 -13.65 28.46 14.06
CA LEU A 99 -13.34 27.09 14.47
C LEU A 99 -14.43 26.12 13.97
N THR A 100 -15.70 26.50 14.08
CA THR A 100 -16.81 25.71 13.54
C THR A 100 -16.71 25.58 12.02
N ASN A 101 -16.34 26.65 11.32
CA ASN A 101 -16.07 26.62 9.88
C ASN A 101 -14.94 25.64 9.53
N LEU A 102 -13.80 25.73 10.23
CA LEU A 102 -12.66 24.84 10.06
C LEU A 102 -13.02 23.37 10.28
N ARG A 103 -13.75 23.07 11.36
CA ARG A 103 -14.24 21.71 11.66
C ARG A 103 -15.13 21.17 10.54
N ASN A 104 -16.02 21.99 9.99
CA ASN A 104 -16.89 21.61 8.88
C ASN A 104 -16.11 21.40 7.58
N ASN A 105 -15.07 22.21 7.32
CA ASN A 105 -14.17 22.02 6.18
C ASN A 105 -13.47 20.66 6.26
N PHE A 106 -12.85 20.35 7.39
CA PHE A 106 -12.17 19.06 7.63
C PHE A 106 -13.14 17.88 7.54
N LEU A 107 -14.38 18.03 8.04
CA LEU A 107 -15.41 17.00 7.93
C LEU A 107 -15.77 16.72 6.47
N LYS A 108 -15.97 17.76 5.66
CA LYS A 108 -16.24 17.62 4.21
C LYS A 108 -15.07 16.96 3.50
N PHE A 109 -13.84 17.40 3.80
CA PHE A 109 -12.62 16.79 3.26
C PHE A 109 -12.56 15.28 3.57
N SER A 110 -12.75 14.88 4.83
CA SER A 110 -12.74 13.46 5.23
C SER A 110 -13.83 12.64 4.54
N ARG A 111 -15.03 13.21 4.36
CA ARG A 111 -16.14 12.57 3.63
C ARG A 111 -15.82 12.36 2.15
N GLN A 112 -15.14 13.31 1.53
CA GLN A 112 -14.76 13.23 0.12
C GLN A 112 -13.63 12.23 -0.11
N LYS A 113 -12.54 12.34 0.69
CA LYS A 113 -11.33 11.54 0.48
C LYS A 113 -11.49 10.08 0.87
N LYS A 114 -12.23 9.77 1.94
CA LYS A 114 -12.56 8.40 2.41
C LYS A 114 -11.37 7.48 2.73
N ILE A 115 -10.14 7.85 2.40
CA ILE A 115 -8.93 7.05 2.66
C ILE A 115 -8.37 7.28 4.06
N TYR A 116 -8.66 8.43 4.67
CA TYR A 116 -8.21 8.76 6.01
C TYR A 116 -9.13 8.15 7.06
N SER A 117 -8.57 7.36 7.97
CA SER A 117 -9.25 6.96 9.20
C SER A 117 -9.42 8.14 10.15
N GLN A 118 -8.50 9.11 10.08
CA GLN A 118 -8.48 10.26 10.97
C GLN A 118 -7.74 11.45 10.36
N VAL A 119 -8.27 12.66 10.59
CA VAL A 119 -7.64 13.93 10.21
C VAL A 119 -7.62 14.84 11.44
N ARG A 120 -6.47 15.44 11.76
CA ARG A 120 -6.31 16.30 12.94
C ARG A 120 -5.60 17.60 12.60
N PHE A 121 -6.02 18.67 13.27
CA PHE A 121 -5.25 19.90 13.41
C PHE A 121 -4.83 20.01 14.88
N LEU A 122 -3.53 20.14 15.12
CA LEU A 122 -2.94 20.28 16.45
C LEU A 122 -2.36 21.69 16.59
N ASP A 123 -2.43 22.23 17.80
CA ASP A 123 -1.73 23.48 18.13
C ASP A 123 -0.21 23.26 18.31
N LYS A 124 0.51 24.36 18.54
CA LYS A 124 1.96 24.36 18.79
C LYS A 124 2.37 23.62 20.07
N ASN A 125 1.43 23.35 20.98
CA ASN A 125 1.68 22.64 22.23
C ASN A 125 1.36 21.14 22.11
N GLY A 126 0.79 20.69 20.99
CA GLY A 126 0.41 19.31 20.74
C GLY A 126 -1.02 18.97 21.13
N SER A 127 -1.86 19.96 21.45
CA SER A 127 -3.28 19.75 21.75
C SER A 127 -4.09 19.62 20.47
N GLU A 128 -4.98 18.64 20.40
CA GLU A 128 -5.93 18.52 19.30
C GLU A 128 -6.93 19.70 19.35
N ILE A 129 -7.05 20.45 18.24
CA ILE A 129 -8.02 21.55 18.07
C ILE A 129 -9.19 21.11 17.19
N VAL A 130 -8.88 20.37 16.13
CA VAL A 130 -9.86 19.71 15.26
C VAL A 130 -9.48 18.25 15.10
N ARG A 131 -10.47 17.36 15.23
CA ARG A 131 -10.31 15.94 14.96
C ARG A 131 -11.55 15.40 14.27
N ILE A 132 -11.33 14.78 13.12
CA ILE A 132 -12.35 14.04 12.38
C ILE A 132 -11.95 12.57 12.39
N ASP A 133 -12.85 11.71 12.89
CA ASP A 133 -12.68 10.27 12.85
C ASP A 133 -13.60 9.69 11.77
N ARG A 134 -13.09 8.72 11.00
CA ARG A 134 -13.85 7.96 10.01
C ARG A 134 -13.93 6.50 10.41
N LYS A 135 -15.15 6.01 10.65
CA LYS A 135 -15.43 4.60 10.95
C LYS A 135 -16.53 4.08 10.02
N LYS A 136 -16.31 2.92 9.38
CA LYS A 136 -17.32 2.18 8.59
C LYS A 136 -18.20 3.08 7.69
N SER A 137 -17.58 3.98 6.91
CA SER A 137 -18.25 4.91 5.98
C SER A 137 -18.83 6.21 6.56
N GLN A 138 -18.75 6.45 7.86
CA GLN A 138 -19.15 7.73 8.45
C GLN A 138 -17.93 8.51 8.94
N SER A 139 -17.79 9.76 8.47
CA SER A 139 -16.86 10.74 9.07
C SER A 139 -17.64 11.58 10.08
N LYS A 140 -17.08 11.75 11.28
CA LYS A 140 -17.66 12.55 12.37
C LYS A 140 -16.59 13.42 13.01
N ALA A 141 -16.96 14.66 13.32
CA ALA A 141 -16.12 15.54 14.13
C ALA A 141 -16.20 15.12 15.60
N VAL A 142 -15.06 15.01 16.26
CA VAL A 142 -14.95 14.63 17.68
C VAL A 142 -15.27 15.83 18.56
N ALA A 143 -16.07 15.64 19.60
CA ALA A 143 -16.48 16.70 20.52
C ALA A 143 -15.26 17.34 21.20
N SER A 144 -15.35 18.63 21.54
CA SER A 144 -14.22 19.35 22.16
C SER A 144 -13.77 18.73 23.49
N SER A 145 -14.69 18.09 24.23
CA SER A 145 -14.39 17.34 25.47
C SER A 145 -13.51 16.11 25.27
N ASP A 146 -13.51 15.56 24.06
CA ASP A 146 -12.87 14.28 23.74
C ASP A 146 -11.55 14.47 22.96
N LEU A 147 -11.16 15.72 22.74
CA LEU A 147 -9.88 16.11 22.13
C LEU A 147 -8.74 15.82 23.11
N GLN A 148 -7.59 15.40 22.58
CA GLN A 148 -6.49 14.86 23.38
C GLN A 148 -5.21 15.67 23.21
N ASP A 149 -4.37 15.66 24.24
CA ASP A 149 -2.98 16.11 24.17
C ASP A 149 -2.11 15.01 23.52
N LYS A 150 -1.33 15.38 22.51
CA LYS A 150 -0.42 14.52 21.74
C LYS A 150 1.04 14.94 21.83
N LYS A 151 1.40 15.89 22.70
CA LYS A 151 2.77 16.39 22.83
C LYS A 151 3.83 15.30 23.04
N GLU A 152 3.45 14.23 23.74
CA GLU A 152 4.37 13.13 24.06
C GLU A 152 4.56 12.14 22.91
N ARG A 153 3.74 12.22 21.86
CA ARG A 153 3.81 11.29 20.73
C ARG A 153 5.02 11.63 19.86
N ALA A 154 5.77 10.59 19.48
CA ALA A 154 6.96 10.73 18.64
C ALA A 154 6.69 11.52 17.35
N TYR A 155 5.56 11.28 16.68
CA TYR A 155 5.20 12.03 15.47
C TYR A 155 5.06 13.54 15.69
N PHE A 156 4.61 13.97 16.88
CA PHE A 156 4.49 15.39 17.19
C PHE A 156 5.86 15.99 17.48
N LYS A 157 6.68 15.30 18.29
CA LYS A 157 8.05 15.70 18.63
C LYS A 157 8.94 15.86 17.39
N GLU A 158 8.76 15.01 16.38
CA GLU A 158 9.48 15.16 15.12
C GLU A 158 8.86 16.24 14.21
N ALA A 159 7.53 16.31 14.11
CA ALA A 159 6.88 17.28 13.24
C ALA A 159 7.10 18.75 13.68
N ILE A 160 7.14 19.04 14.99
CA ILE A 160 7.29 20.41 15.50
C ILE A 160 8.70 20.99 15.26
N LYS A 161 9.69 20.14 14.98
CA LYS A 161 11.06 20.56 14.64
C LYS A 161 11.19 20.97 13.17
N LEU A 162 10.20 20.64 12.34
CA LEU A 162 10.26 20.88 10.90
C LEU A 162 10.06 22.36 10.57
N GLU A 163 10.74 22.80 9.52
CA GLU A 163 10.47 24.10 8.91
C GLU A 163 9.10 24.12 8.22
N LYS A 164 8.52 25.32 8.09
CA LYS A 164 7.25 25.51 7.39
C LYS A 164 7.31 24.90 5.98
N GLY A 165 6.30 24.09 5.65
CA GLY A 165 6.18 23.45 4.34
C GLY A 165 6.80 22.07 4.24
N HIS A 166 7.62 21.66 5.21
CA HIS A 166 8.13 20.30 5.28
C HIS A 166 7.11 19.35 5.91
N ARG A 167 7.32 18.05 5.70
CA ARG A 167 6.45 16.99 6.22
C ARG A 167 7.25 15.88 6.88
N TYR A 168 6.61 15.22 7.84
CA TYR A 168 7.13 14.04 8.50
C TYR A 168 6.15 12.88 8.32
N VAL A 169 6.66 11.71 7.95
CA VAL A 169 5.91 10.45 7.95
C VAL A 169 6.53 9.54 9.00
N SER A 170 5.76 9.25 10.06
CA SER A 170 6.19 8.29 11.08
C SER A 170 6.21 6.88 10.50
N ALA A 171 7.14 6.05 10.98
CA ALA A 171 7.06 4.61 10.80
C ALA A 171 5.70 4.09 11.30
N LEU A 172 5.16 3.09 10.60
CA LEU A 172 3.88 2.48 10.95
C LEU A 172 4.00 1.81 12.32
N SER A 173 3.34 2.39 13.33
CA SER A 173 3.19 1.80 14.66
C SER A 173 1.77 1.25 14.77
N LEU A 174 1.66 -0.07 14.76
CA LEU A 174 0.42 -0.79 15.06
C LEU A 174 0.22 -0.79 16.57
N ASN A 175 -0.37 0.28 17.11
CA ASN A 175 -0.90 0.32 18.48
C ASN A 175 -2.42 0.33 18.45
#